data_AF-A0A0C3FR86-F1
#
_entry.id   AF-A0A0C3FR86-F1
#
_cell.length_a   1.000
_cell.length_b   1.000
_cell.length_c   1.000
_cell.angle_alpha   90.00
_cell.angle_beta   90.00
_cell.angle_gamma   90.00
#
_symmetry.space_group_name_H-M   'P 1'
#
loop_
_entity.id
_entity.type
_entity.pdbx_description
1 polymer ?
#
loop_
_entity_poly.entity_id
_entity_poly.type
_entity_poly.pdbx_seq_one_letter_code
_entity_poly.pdbx_strand_id
1 'polypeptide(L)' 'MYYARTDTPALCRTSSLVEELGQIEYVLSDKTGMLTSNEMVFRCCSVAGMCIWTRWMRIGRGGRNWVANSQTE' A
#
# COMPACT_ATOMS: atom_id res chain seq x y z
N MET A 1 -1.41 20.33 3.25
CA MET A 1 -1.68 18.88 3.11
C MET A 1 -2.69 18.70 1.99
N TYR A 2 -2.26 18.21 0.82
CA TYR A 2 -3.11 18.03 -0.35
C TYR A 2 -2.68 16.74 -1.06
N TYR A 3 -3.65 15.88 -1.36
CA TYR A 3 -3.41 14.60 -2.00
C TYR A 3 -3.85 14.65 -3.46
N ALA A 4 -2.87 14.75 -4.36
CA ALA A 4 -3.08 15.01 -5.78
C ALA A 4 -3.80 13.88 -6.53
N ARG A 5 -3.67 12.62 -6.08
CA ARG A 5 -4.28 11.47 -6.79
C ARG A 5 -5.81 11.48 -6.74
N THR A 6 -6.39 12.02 -5.67
CA THR A 6 -7.84 12.15 -5.52
C THR A 6 -8.26 13.62 -5.36
N ASP A 7 -7.38 14.56 -5.75
CA ASP A 7 -7.61 16.01 -5.69
C ASP A 7 -8.21 16.49 -4.35
N THR A 8 -7.69 15.97 -3.24
CA THR A 8 -8.31 16.16 -1.92
C THR A 8 -7.41 16.99 -0.99
N PRO A 9 -7.79 18.24 -0.66
CA PRO A 9 -7.10 19.01 0.37
C PRO A 9 -7.51 18.54 1.76
N ALA A 10 -6.64 18.75 2.75
CA ALA A 10 -7.02 18.61 4.15
C ALA A 10 -8.00 19.71 4.55
N LEU A 11 -9.17 19.31 5.07
CA LEU A 11 -10.25 20.21 5.46
C LEU A 11 -10.39 20.22 6.98
N CYS A 12 -10.27 21.39 7.60
CA CYS A 12 -10.55 21.58 9.03
C CYS A 12 -12.06 21.78 9.22
N ARG A 13 -12.77 20.75 9.69
CA ARG A 13 -14.23 20.83 9.92
C ARG A 13 -14.60 21.60 11.19
N THR A 14 -13.71 21.58 12.19
CA THR A 14 -13.91 22.24 13.48
C THR A 14 -12.63 22.98 13.86
N SER A 15 -12.67 24.31 13.90
CA SER A 15 -11.50 25.16 14.19
C SER A 15 -11.23 25.37 15.69
N SER A 16 -12.17 25.01 16.58
CA SER A 16 -11.99 25.17 18.02
C SER A 16 -11.01 24.16 18.64
N LEU A 17 -10.70 23.07 17.94
CA LEU A 17 -9.84 21.97 18.42
C LEU A 17 -8.37 22.14 18.04
N VAL A 18 -7.99 23.27 17.42
CA VAL A 18 -6.64 23.49 16.89
C VAL A 18 -5.58 23.52 18.00
N GLU A 19 -5.94 24.06 19.17
CA GLU A 19 -5.04 24.08 20.34
C GLU A 19 -4.90 22.69 20.97
N GLU A 20 -5.99 21.91 21.03
CA GLU A 20 -5.99 20.53 21.54
C GLU A 20 -5.14 19.59 20.66
N LEU A 21 -5.13 19.80 19.34
CA LEU A 21 -4.27 19.04 18.42
C LEU A 21 -2.77 19.15 18.76
N GLY A 22 -2.34 20.28 19.35
CA GLY A 22 -0.95 20.49 19.77
C GLY A 22 -0.57 19.75 21.06
N GLN A 23 -1.55 19.20 21.77
CA GLN A 23 -1.39 18.54 23.08
C GLN A 23 -1.64 17.02 23.03
N ILE A 24 -1.83 16.46 21.84
CA ILE A 24 -2.11 15.03 21.69
C ILE A 24 -0.83 14.20 21.88
N GLU A 25 -0.88 13.22 22.78
CA GLU A 25 0.23 12.29 23.05
C GLU A 25 0.06 10.93 22.32
N TYR A 26 -1.18 10.49 22.08
CA TYR A 26 -1.49 9.19 21.48
C TYR A 26 -2.33 9.33 20.22
N VAL A 27 -1.94 8.63 19.15
CA VAL A 27 -2.69 8.54 17.90
C VAL A 27 -3.20 7.11 17.73
N LEU A 28 -4.52 6.94 17.79
CA LEU A 28 -5.17 5.67 17.47
C LEU A 28 -5.32 5.57 15.96
N SER A 29 -4.75 4.53 15.36
CA SER A 29 -4.79 4.31 13.91
C SER A 29 -5.44 2.97 13.59
N ASP A 30 -6.43 2.98 12.73
CA ASP A 30 -7.04 1.75 12.20
C ASP A 30 -6.13 1.06 11.18
N LYS A 31 -6.19 -0.26 11.11
CA LYS A 31 -5.33 -1.03 10.20
C LYS A 31 -5.77 -0.88 8.74
N THR A 32 -7.04 -1.16 8.45
CA THR A 32 -7.57 -1.21 7.09
C THR A 32 -8.09 0.17 6.68
N GLY A 33 -7.63 0.68 5.53
CA GLY A 33 -8.08 1.98 5.00
C GLY A 33 -7.30 3.19 5.53
N MET A 34 -6.50 3.04 6.59
CA MET A 34 -5.54 4.06 7.06
C MET A 34 -4.09 3.60 6.87
N LEU A 35 -3.69 2.47 7.47
CA LEU A 35 -2.31 1.98 7.33
C LEU A 35 -2.07 1.21 6.03
N THR A 36 -3.06 0.42 5.59
CA THR A 36 -2.95 -0.36 4.36
C THR A 36 -4.08 -0.04 3.39
N SER A 37 -3.74 0.16 2.12
CA SER A 37 -4.70 0.07 1.02
C SER A 37 -5.21 -1.36 0.91
N ASN A 38 -6.47 -1.53 0.53
CA ASN A 38 -7.09 -2.85 0.36
C ASN A 38 -6.65 -3.53 -0.95
N GLU A 39 -5.33 -3.60 -1.16
CA GLU A 39 -4.68 -4.18 -2.32
C GLU A 39 -3.61 -5.16 -1.86
N MET A 40 -3.86 -6.45 -2.10
CA MET A 40 -2.94 -7.52 -1.75
C MET A 40 -2.11 -7.89 -2.97
N VAL A 41 -0.81 -7.58 -2.93
CA VAL A 41 0.12 -7.89 -4.01
C VAL A 41 0.98 -9.08 -3.62
N PHE A 42 0.91 -10.15 -4.41
CA PHE A 42 1.76 -11.31 -4.22
C PHE A 42 3.23 -10.95 -4.53
N ARG A 43 4.08 -10.97 -3.49
CA ARG A 43 5.50 -10.58 -3.62
C ARG A 43 6.44 -11.76 -3.82
N CYS A 44 6.22 -12.84 -3.10
CA CYS A 44 7.10 -14.00 -3.14
C CYS A 44 6.39 -15.26 -2.61
N CYS A 45 6.84 -16.42 -3.08
CA CYS A 45 6.58 -17.70 -2.44
C CYS A 45 7.87 -18.54 -2.37
N SER A 46 7.88 -19.52 -1.46
CA SER A 46 8.91 -20.56 -1.42
C SER A 46 8.31 -21.86 -1.91
N VAL A 47 8.92 -22.48 -2.93
CA VAL A 47 8.52 -23.78 -3.48
C VAL A 47 9.73 -24.69 -3.47
N ALA A 48 9.62 -25.87 -2.85
CA ALA A 48 10.71 -26.85 -2.74
C ALA A 48 12.04 -26.26 -2.18
N GLY A 49 11.94 -25.29 -1.26
CA GLY A 49 13.11 -24.60 -0.68
C GLY A 49 13.68 -23.45 -1.51
N MET A 50 13.11 -23.16 -2.69
CA MET A 50 13.50 -22.03 -3.53
C MET A 50 12.53 -20.86 -3.38
N CYS A 51 13.03 -19.69 -2.97
CA CYS A 51 12.23 -18.46 -2.90
C CYS A 51 12.18 -17.75 -4.25
N ILE A 52 10.97 -17.56 -4.78
CA ILE A 52 10.71 -16.90 -6.06
C ILE A 52 10.05 -15.55 -5.76
N TRP A 53 10.66 -14.46 -6.22
CA TRP A 53 10.11 -13.10 -6.12
C TRP A 53 9.49 -12.67 -7.44
N THR A 54 8.26 -12.15 -7.42
CA THR A 54 7.53 -11.77 -8.65
C THR A 54 8.06 -10.53 -9.35
N ARG A 55 8.78 -9.65 -8.63
CA ARG A 55 9.24 -8.37 -9.18
C ARG A 55 10.66 -8.39 -9.76
N TRP A 56 11.43 -9.47 -9.58
CA TRP A 56 12.81 -9.55 -10.07
C TRP A 56 13.16 -10.93 -10.60
N MET A 57 12.93 -11.12 -11.90
CA MET A 57 13.67 -12.06 -12.73
C MET A 57 14.17 -11.31 -13.98
N ARG A 58 15.10 -10.36 -13.79
CA ARG A 58 16.06 -9.96 -14.84
C ARG A 58 17.31 -10.83 -14.68
N ILE A 59 17.21 -12.10 -15.00
CA ILE A 59 18.39 -12.87 -15.42
C ILE A 59 18.29 -12.96 -16.93
N GLY A 60 19.17 -12.22 -17.61
CA GLY A 60 19.22 -12.23 -19.06
C GLY A 60 19.50 -13.64 -19.57
N ARG A 61 18.50 -14.24 -20.23
CA ARG A 61 18.55 -14.95 -21.51
C ARG A 61 17.23 -15.69 -21.70
N GLY A 62 16.50 -15.33 -22.77
CA GLY A 62 15.34 -16.08 -23.28
C GLY A 62 14.00 -15.56 -22.79
N GLY A 63 13.33 -14.77 -23.64
CA GLY A 63 12.00 -14.24 -23.38
C GLY A 63 10.95 -15.33 -23.19
N ARG A 64 10.30 -15.33 -22.04
CA ARG A 64 8.92 -15.80 -21.83
C ARG A 64 8.29 -14.88 -20.79
N ASN A 65 7.42 -13.98 -21.24
CA ASN A 65 6.60 -13.14 -20.38
C ASN A 65 5.63 -14.06 -19.62
N TRP A 66 5.91 -14.31 -18.34
CA TRP A 66 4.92 -14.87 -17.43
C TRP A 66 4.05 -13.72 -16.92
N VAL A 67 2.98 -13.44 -17.65
CA VAL A 67 1.85 -12.67 -17.12
C VAL A 67 1.19 -13.58 -16.09
N ALA A 68 1.40 -13.31 -14.80
CA ALA A 68 0.57 -13.87 -13.75
C ALA A 68 -0.81 -13.19 -13.86
N ASN A 69 -1.62 -13.63 -14.83
CA ASN A 69 -3.01 -13.26 -14.93
C ASN A 69 -3.76 -14.17 -13.97
N SER A 70 -3.94 -13.72 -12.72
CA SER A 70 -5.03 -14.22 -11.89
C SER A 70 -6.17 -13.21 -11.99
N GLN A 71 -6.78 -13.15 -13.18
CA GLN A 71 -8.19 -12.75 -13.30
C GLN A 71 -9.02 -13.91 -12.71
N THR A 72 -9.81 -13.56 -11.69
CA THR A 72 -11.18 -14.05 -11.42
C THR A 72 -11.42 -15.57 -11.42
N GLU A 73 -11.53 -16.13 -10.22
CA GLU A 73 -12.85 -16.50 -9.68
C GLU A 73 -13.12 -15.68 -8.42
#